data_AF-A0A920H428-F1
#
_entry.id   AF-A0A920H428-F1
#
_cell.length_a   1.000
_cell.length_b   1.000
_cell.length_c   1.000
_cell.angle_alpha   90.00
_cell.angle_beta   90.00
_cell.angle_gamma   90.00
#
_symmetry.space_group_name_H-M   'P 1'
#
loop_
_entity.id
_entity.type
_entity.pdbx_description
1 polymer ?
#
loop_
_entity_poly.entity_id
_entity_poly.type
_entity_poly.pdbx_seq_one_letter_code
_entity_poly.pdbx_strand_id
1 'polypeptide(L)' 'MLLSLKIKKTIKGVFTDGDLRRIIKGKKQFADVKIKDVINKNFFTCYEDESAYDILKKMRELKINSFPVIDSSKKTCWSC' A
#
# COMPACT_ATOMS: atom_id res chain seq x y z
N MET A 1 5.23 7.54 4.01
CA MET A 1 5.88 6.31 3.51
C MET A 1 4.83 5.21 3.41
N LEU A 2 4.77 4.49 2.28
CA LEU A 2 3.90 3.32 2.09
C LEU A 2 4.75 2.05 2.15
N LEU A 3 4.43 1.17 3.09
CA LEU A 3 5.06 -0.13 3.25
C LEU A 3 4.15 -1.17 2.60
N SER A 4 4.71 -1.95 1.67
CA SER A 4 3.99 -3.04 1.00
C SER A 4 4.47 -4.38 1.53
N LEU A 5 3.54 -5.25 1.95
CA LEU A 5 3.89 -6.61 2.36
C LEU A 5 3.94 -7.52 1.13
N LYS A 6 5.15 -8.00 0.79
CA LYS A 6 5.38 -8.96 -0.30
C LYS A 6 5.44 -10.38 0.26
N ILE A 7 4.62 -11.28 -0.26
CA ILE A 7 4.75 -12.73 -0.06
C ILE A 7 4.89 -13.36 -1.44
N LYS A 8 6.02 -14.01 -1.72
CA LYS A 8 6.33 -14.63 -3.03
C LYS A 8 6.12 -13.68 -4.24
N LYS A 9 6.60 -12.43 -4.13
CA LYS A 9 6.46 -11.34 -5.14
C LYS A 9 5.04 -10.82 -5.40
N THR A 10 4.03 -11.29 -4.67
CA THR A 10 2.66 -10.76 -4.72
C THR A 10 2.41 -9.84 -3.52
N ILE A 11 1.80 -8.67 -3.75
CA ILE A 11 1.32 -7.82 -2.65
C ILE A 11 0.07 -8.46 -2.05
N LYS A 12 0.05 -8.54 -0.73
CA LYS A 12 -1.14 -8.96 0.03
C LYS A 12 -1.84 -7.81 0.76
N GLY A 13 -1.21 -6.64 0.77
CA GLY A 13 -1.81 -5.42 1.29
C GLY A 13 -0.78 -4.32 1.47
N VAL A 14 -1.29 -3.14 1.83
CA VAL A 14 -0.49 -1.95 2.13
C VAL A 14 -0.63 -1.58 3.60
N PHE A 15 0.42 -0.99 4.13
CA PHE A 15 0.47 -0.44 5.48
C PHE A 15 1.18 0.90 5.41
N THR A 16 0.58 1.94 5.99
CA THR A 16 1.11 3.31 5.89
C THR A 16 1.45 3.87 7.26
N ASP A 17 2.22 4.96 7.29
CA ASP A 17 2.47 5.71 8.54
C ASP A 17 1.16 6.23 9.18
N GLY A 18 0.10 6.41 8.37
CA GLY A 18 -1.24 6.73 8.87
C GLY A 18 -1.85 5.58 9.67
N ASP A 19 -1.67 4.33 9.22
CA ASP A 19 -2.08 3.14 9.96
C ASP A 19 -1.27 2.99 11.24
N LEU A 20 0.05 3.16 11.14
CA LEU A 20 0.96 3.15 12.29
C LEU A 20 0.52 4.18 13.35
N ARG A 21 0.27 5.42 12.94
CA ARG A 21 -0.20 6.49 13.83
C ARG A 21 -1.52 6.16 14.51
N ARG A 22 -2.46 5.50 13.81
CA ARG A 22 -3.75 5.07 14.39
C ARG A 22 -3.55 4.00 15.46
N ILE A 23 -2.67 3.03 15.21
CA ILE A 23 -2.38 1.93 16.14
C ILE A 23 -1.73 2.47 17.43
N ILE A 24 -0.72 3.33 17.29
CA ILE A 24 -0.02 3.92 18.45
C ILE A 24 -0.97 4.73 19.33
N LYS A 25 -1.92 5.47 18.73
CA LYS A 25 -2.94 6.21 19.49
C LYS A 25 -3.96 5.32 20.22
N GLY A 26 -4.14 4.08 19.78
CA GLY A 26 -5.17 3.16 20.26
C GLY A 26 -4.88 2.42 21.58
N LYS A 27 -3.81 2.76 22.32
CA LYS A 27 -3.39 2.13 23.60
C LYS A 27 -3.08 0.63 23.57
N LYS A 28 -3.06 -0.05 22.41
CA LYS A 28 -2.53 -1.41 22.30
C LYS A 28 -1.00 -1.38 22.34
N GLN A 29 -0.39 -2.30 23.10
CA GLN A 29 1.06 -2.52 23.04
C GLN A 29 1.42 -2.90 21.60
N PHE A 30 2.17 -2.02 20.93
CA PHE A 30 2.53 -2.18 19.51
C PHE A 30 3.23 -3.52 19.24
N ALA A 31 3.96 -4.04 20.23
CA ALA A 31 4.66 -5.32 20.19
C ALA A 31 3.75 -6.53 19.91
N ASP A 32 2.47 -6.47 20.30
CA ASP A 32 1.52 -7.58 20.14
C ASP A 32 0.74 -7.52 18.82
N VAL A 33 0.89 -6.43 18.06
CA VAL A 33 0.14 -6.19 16.82
C VAL A 33 0.84 -6.91 15.67
N LYS A 34 0.22 -7.99 15.17
CA LYS A 34 0.74 -8.68 13.99
C LYS A 34 0.37 -7.90 12.74
N ILE A 35 1.30 -7.77 11.79
CA ILE A 35 1.08 -7.03 10.53
C ILE A 35 -0.17 -7.52 9.78
N LYS A 36 -0.45 -8.83 9.82
CA LYS A 36 -1.63 -9.44 9.19
C LYS A 36 -2.98 -8.90 9.71
N ASP A 37 -3.00 -8.35 10.92
CA ASP A 37 -4.21 -7.87 11.59
C ASP A 37 -4.48 -6.39 11.28
N VAL A 38 -3.46 -5.68 10.77
CA VAL A 38 -3.52 -4.23 10.50
C VAL A 38 -3.26 -3.86 9.04
N ILE A 39 -2.86 -4.84 8.22
CA ILE A 39 -2.62 -4.63 6.80
C ILE A 39 -3.94 -4.34 6.07
N ASN A 40 -3.95 -3.27 5.28
CA ASN A 40 -5.09 -2.95 4.44
C ASN A 40 -5.04 -3.78 3.15
N LYS A 41 -6.02 -4.67 2.98
CA LYS A 41 -6.17 -5.52 1.78
C LYS A 41 -6.92 -4.82 0.64
N ASN A 42 -7.61 -3.73 0.93
CA ASN A 42 -8.32 -2.92 -0.05
C ASN A 42 -7.44 -1.73 -0.44
N PHE A 43 -6.51 -1.98 -1.36
CA PHE A 43 -5.56 -0.99 -1.84
C PHE A 43 -5.61 -0.92 -3.37
N PHE A 44 -5.21 0.23 -3.88
CA PHE A 44 -5.09 0.47 -5.31
C PHE A 44 -3.66 0.22 -5.75
N THR A 45 -3.50 -0.21 -7.00
CA THR A 45 -2.22 -0.41 -7.69
C THR A 45 -2.27 0.29 -9.04
N CYS A 46 -1.10 0.66 -9.56
CA CYS A 46 -0.94 1.05 -10.96
C CYS A 46 -0.05 0.04 -11.69
N TYR A 47 -0.17 -0.01 -13.02
CA TYR A 47 0.75 -0.82 -13.82
C TYR A 47 2.01 -0.04 -14.16
N GLU A 48 3.12 -0.75 -14.39
CA GLU A 48 4.41 -0.14 -14.73
C GLU A 48 4.42 0.58 -16.09
N ASP A 49 3.50 0.22 -16.97
CA ASP A 49 3.28 0.82 -18.30
C ASP A 49 2.17 1.87 -18.30
N GLU A 50 1.54 2.14 -17.14
CA GLU A 50 0.50 3.16 -17.03
C GLU A 50 1.11 4.57 -17.08
N SER A 51 0.46 5.48 -17.82
CA SER A 51 0.99 6.84 -18.01
C SER A 51 1.02 7.61 -16.68
N ALA A 52 2.07 8.41 -16.49
CA ALA A 52 2.19 9.26 -15.29
C ALA A 52 0.99 10.21 -15.12
N TYR A 53 0.40 10.67 -16.23
CA TYR A 53 -0.80 11.50 -16.21
C TYR A 53 -2.01 10.77 -15.62
N ASP A 54 -2.26 9.53 -16.05
CA ASP A 54 -3.36 8.71 -15.56
C ASP A 54 -3.17 8.31 -14.09
N ILE A 55 -1.93 7.95 -13.72
CA ILE A 55 -1.56 7.69 -12.33
C ILE A 55 -1.86 8.90 -11.45
N LEU A 56 -1.43 10.11 -11.86
CA LEU A 56 -1.69 11.35 -11.13
C LEU A 56 -3.18 11.68 -11.06
N LYS A 57 -3.94 11.41 -12.12
CA LYS A 57 -5.39 11.58 -12.13
C LYS A 57 -6.06 10.65 -11.11
N LYS A 58 -5.70 9.37 -11.10
CA LYS A 58 -6.17 8.40 -10.10
C LYS A 58 -5.80 8.81 -8.67
N MET A 59 -4.59 9.33 -8.44
CA MET A 59 -4.16 9.82 -7.11
C MET A 59 -5.13 10.88 -6.57
N ARG A 60 -5.50 11.83 -7.42
CA ARG A 60 -6.42 12.92 -7.06
C ARG A 60 -7.84 12.41 -6.80
N GLU A 61 -8.35 11.56 -7.67
CA GLU A 61 -9.71 11.00 -7.55
C GLU A 61 -9.88 10.13 -6.31
N LEU A 62 -8.88 9.28 -6.03
CA LEU A 62 -8.89 8.36 -4.89
C LEU A 62 -8.38 8.99 -3.59
N LYS A 63 -7.87 10.23 -3.66
CA LYS A 63 -7.28 10.98 -2.53
C LYS A 63 -6.16 10.19 -1.82
N ILE A 64 -5.29 9.57 -2.61
CA ILE A 64 -4.13 8.82 -2.11
C ILE A 64 -2.85 9.31 -2.77
N ASN A 65 -1.77 9.24 -2.00
CA ASN A 65 -0.50 9.88 -2.35
C ASN A 65 0.56 8.89 -2.83
N SER A 66 0.25 7.60 -2.82
CA SER A 66 1.19 6.55 -3.20
C SER A 66 0.46 5.25 -3.51
N PHE A 67 0.99 4.48 -4.45
CA PHE A 67 0.51 3.14 -4.77
C PHE A 67 1.66 2.17 -5.05
N PRO A 68 1.47 0.88 -4.83
CA PRO A 68 2.36 -0.11 -5.40
C PRO A 68 2.22 -0.19 -6.93
N VAL A 69 3.35 -0.26 -7.61
CA VAL A 69 3.45 -0.48 -9.05
C VAL A 69 3.58 -1.98 -9.31
N ILE A 70 2.74 -2.50 -10.21
CA ILE A 70 2.71 -3.92 -10.57
C ILE A 70 3.01 -4.13 -12.06
N ASP A 71 3.57 -5.29 -12.39
CA ASP A 71 3.71 -5.76 -13.77
C ASP A 71 2.40 -6.40 -14.27
N SER A 72 2.40 -6.80 -15.55
CA SER A 72 1.30 -7.53 -16.20
C SER A 72 0.97 -8.88 -15.53
N SER A 73 1.93 -9.46 -14.80
CA SER A 73 1.76 -10.68 -13.99
C SER A 73 1.25 -10.40 -12.56
N LYS A 74 0.85 -9.17 -12.26
CA LYS A 74 0.42 -8.68 -10.92
C LYS A 74 1.48 -8.85 -9.84
N LYS A 75 2.76 -8.87 -10.21
CA LYS A 75 3.89 -8.85 -9.27
C LYS A 75 4.39 -7.43 -9.13
N THR A 76 4.85 -7.11 -7.93
CA THR A 76 5.29 -5.74 -7.62
C THR A 76 6.69 -5.49 -8.13
N CYS A 77 6.83 -4.55 -9.06
CA CYS A 77 8.11 -4.01 -9.47
C CYS A 77 8.56 -2.92 -8.49
N TRP A 78 7.75 -1.88 -8.25
CA TRP A 78 8.13 -0.67 -7.47
C TRP A 78 6.98 -0.11 -6.62
N SER A 79 7.19 1.03 -5.95
CA SER A 79 6.14 1.86 -5.34
C SER A 79 6.31 3.31 -5.79
N CYS A 80 5.21 3.94 -6.22
CA CYS A 80 5.14 5.34 -6.62
C CYS A 80 4.46 6.18 -5.53
#